data_AF-A0A9P1CGS9-F1
#
_entry.id   AF-A0A9P1CGS9-F1
#
_cell.length_a   1.000
_cell.length_b   1.000
_cell.length_c   1.000
_cell.angle_alpha   90.00
_cell.angle_beta   90.00
_cell.angle_gamma   90.00
#
_symmetry.space_group_name_H-M   'P 1'
#
loop_
_entity.id
_entity.type
_entity.pdbx_description
1 polymer ?
#
loop_
_entity_poly.entity_id
_entity_poly.type
_entity_poly.pdbx_seq_one_letter_code
_entity_poly.pdbx_strand_id
1 'polypeptide(L)'
;MCCRPDPSLATPGYPVAFSAFVPQPPKQNDVLQDLLCGQLGEMFTGNVLYQIIFWFLKWETGIDALLHHIGFFLAGVLILNLAVYPKLASSAMCMEVSSIFLSTHLMFRQIDGKLCALLSDVAAAFFALTFLTIRILWFGYCVVDFIYHAWMEPEIPQNVGVTKSVIAAAVFGLGWILQLYWSQLVVSKAAKAAKAMLGLT
;
A
#
# COMPACT_ATOMS: atom_id res chain seq x y z
N MET A 1 -16.59 -37.56 -12.62
CA MET A 1 -16.85 -37.09 -13.99
C MET A 1 -16.63 -35.59 -14.01
N CYS A 2 -15.56 -35.10 -14.66
CA CYS A 2 -15.36 -33.67 -14.89
C CYS A 2 -16.04 -33.33 -16.23
N CYS A 3 -17.00 -32.40 -16.22
CA CYS A 3 -17.63 -31.91 -17.45
C CYS A 3 -16.57 -31.22 -18.31
N ARG A 4 -16.41 -31.64 -19.57
CA ARG A 4 -15.61 -30.89 -20.54
C ARG A 4 -16.32 -29.56 -20.83
N PRO A 5 -15.64 -28.41 -20.75
CA PRO A 5 -16.21 -27.14 -21.16
C PRO A 5 -16.51 -27.17 -22.66
N ASP A 6 -17.65 -26.59 -23.04
CA ASP A 6 -18.13 -26.51 -24.42
C ASP A 6 -17.26 -25.51 -25.22
N PRO A 7 -16.54 -25.95 -26.28
CA PRO A 7 -15.68 -25.09 -27.06
C PRO A 7 -16.44 -24.01 -27.86
N SER A 8 -17.77 -24.09 -27.99
CA SER A 8 -18.56 -23.04 -28.64
C SER A 8 -18.75 -21.77 -27.80
N LEU A 9 -18.32 -21.77 -26.54
CA LEU A 9 -18.31 -20.58 -25.66
C LEU A 9 -17.00 -19.76 -25.75
N ALA A 10 -16.11 -20.08 -26.70
CA ALA A 10 -14.95 -19.24 -27.00
C ALA A 10 -15.43 -17.91 -27.60
N THR A 11 -15.70 -16.93 -26.76
CA THR A 11 -16.05 -15.57 -27.18
C THR A 11 -14.90 -14.97 -27.99
N PRO A 12 -15.20 -14.20 -29.06
CA PRO A 12 -14.19 -13.52 -29.87
C PRO A 12 -13.32 -12.67 -28.95
N GLY A 13 -12.00 -12.78 -29.12
CA GLY A 13 -11.01 -12.18 -28.24
C GLY A 13 -11.35 -10.75 -27.85
N TYR A 14 -11.77 -10.58 -26.59
CA TYR A 14 -11.80 -9.26 -26.00
C TYR A 14 -10.38 -8.71 -26.06
N PRO A 15 -10.18 -7.47 -26.52
CA PRO A 15 -8.88 -6.82 -26.40
C PRO A 15 -8.47 -6.93 -24.92
N VAL A 16 -7.20 -7.28 -24.69
CA VAL A 16 -6.64 -7.36 -23.34
C VAL A 16 -6.76 -5.96 -22.75
N ALA A 17 -7.84 -5.71 -22.02
CA ALA A 17 -8.05 -4.45 -21.35
C ALA A 17 -6.97 -4.36 -20.29
N PHE A 18 -6.06 -3.40 -20.44
CA PHE A 18 -5.08 -3.07 -19.39
C PHE A 18 -5.76 -2.44 -18.16
N SER A 19 -7.06 -2.11 -18.26
CA SER A 19 -7.88 -1.74 -17.13
C SER A 19 -8.24 -2.98 -16.32
N ALA A 20 -7.82 -2.99 -15.05
CA ALA A 20 -8.15 -4.03 -14.08
C ALA A 20 -9.61 -3.97 -13.59
N PHE A 21 -10.40 -3.03 -14.11
CA PHE A 21 -11.81 -2.86 -13.78
C PHE A 21 -12.76 -3.43 -14.85
N VAL A 22 -12.24 -3.70 -16.06
CA VAL A 22 -13.02 -4.35 -17.10
C VAL A 22 -13.26 -5.81 -16.71
N PRO A 23 -14.51 -6.27 -16.57
CA PRO A 23 -14.81 -7.64 -16.18
C PRO A 23 -14.31 -8.62 -17.24
N GLN A 24 -13.15 -9.24 -16.99
CA GLN A 24 -12.75 -10.47 -17.66
C GLN A 24 -13.49 -11.63 -16.99
N PRO A 25 -13.90 -12.67 -17.71
CA PRO A 25 -14.40 -13.88 -17.06
C PRO A 25 -13.32 -14.38 -16.09
N PRO A 26 -13.67 -14.67 -14.81
CA PRO A 26 -12.70 -14.99 -13.79
C PRO A 26 -11.89 -16.20 -14.24
N LYS A 27 -10.59 -16.00 -14.46
CA LYS A 27 -9.66 -17.08 -14.71
C LYS A 27 -9.48 -17.80 -13.38
N GLN A 28 -9.21 -19.10 -13.43
CA GLN A 28 -9.01 -19.90 -12.22
C GLN A 28 -7.88 -19.36 -11.30
N ASN A 29 -6.94 -18.58 -11.85
CA ASN A 29 -5.88 -17.91 -11.12
C ASN A 29 -6.36 -16.69 -10.30
N ASP A 30 -7.52 -16.12 -10.62
CA ASP A 30 -8.03 -14.91 -9.99
C ASP A 30 -8.50 -15.19 -8.56
N VAL A 31 -9.09 -16.37 -8.32
CA VAL A 31 -9.54 -16.79 -6.97
C VAL A 31 -8.35 -16.97 -6.01
N LEU A 32 -7.25 -17.57 -6.46
CA LEU A 32 -6.06 -17.73 -5.64
C LEU A 32 -5.44 -16.37 -5.33
N GLN A 33 -5.38 -15.47 -6.32
CA GLN A 33 -4.85 -14.12 -6.14
C GLN A 33 -5.69 -13.32 -5.12
N ASP A 34 -7.02 -13.40 -5.21
CA ASP A 34 -7.92 -12.74 -4.26
C ASP A 34 -7.77 -13.28 -2.84
N LEU A 35 -7.66 -14.60 -2.69
CA LEU A 35 -7.40 -15.24 -1.39
C LEU A 35 -6.07 -14.79 -0.79
N LEU A 36 -5.00 -14.76 -1.59
CA LEU A 36 -3.69 -14.29 -1.14
C LEU A 36 -3.73 -12.80 -0.76
N CYS A 37 -4.42 -11.97 -1.54
CA CYS A 37 -4.60 -10.55 -1.21
C CYS A 37 -5.38 -10.36 0.09
N GLY A 38 -6.44 -11.16 0.30
CA GLY A 38 -7.21 -11.17 1.56
C GLY A 38 -6.35 -11.54 2.76
N GLN A 39 -5.60 -12.64 2.68
CA GLN A 39 -4.69 -13.08 3.74
C GLN A 39 -3.63 -12.04 4.07
N LEU A 40 -3.02 -11.42 3.05
CA LEU A 40 -2.05 -10.34 3.25
C LEU A 40 -2.71 -9.13 3.95
N GLY A 41 -3.93 -8.76 3.56
CA GLY A 41 -4.71 -7.71 4.20
C GLY A 41 -5.03 -7.99 5.67
N GLU A 42 -5.35 -9.25 6.01
CA GLU A 42 -5.57 -9.69 7.39
C GLU A 42 -4.28 -9.59 8.22
N MET A 43 -3.15 -10.07 7.66
CA MET A 43 -1.84 -10.00 8.31
C MET A 43 -1.43 -8.55 8.59
N PHE A 44 -1.65 -7.64 7.62
CA PHE A 44 -1.38 -6.21 7.82
C PHE A 44 -2.29 -5.60 8.88
N THR A 45 -3.59 -5.83 8.79
CA THR A 45 -4.55 -5.29 9.75
C THR A 45 -4.24 -5.77 11.17
N GLY A 46 -3.89 -7.06 11.32
CA GLY A 46 -3.44 -7.65 12.58
C GLY A 46 -2.13 -7.04 13.09
N ASN A 47 -1.15 -6.81 12.22
CA ASN A 47 0.11 -6.14 12.57
C ASN A 47 -0.12 -4.70 13.05
N VAL A 48 -0.99 -3.93 12.39
CA VAL A 48 -1.29 -2.56 12.81
C VAL A 48 -2.06 -2.55 14.13
N LEU A 49 -3.01 -3.47 14.33
CA LEU A 49 -3.69 -3.64 15.62
C LEU A 49 -2.70 -3.93 16.75
N TYR A 50 -1.72 -4.80 16.48
CA TYR A 50 -0.65 -5.09 17.41
C TYR A 50 0.18 -3.85 17.77
N GLN A 51 0.51 -2.99 16.80
CA GLN A 51 1.20 -1.72 17.06
C GLN A 51 0.36 -0.74 17.90
N ILE A 52 -0.96 -0.69 17.69
CA ILE A 52 -1.87 0.10 18.54
C ILE A 52 -1.83 -0.41 19.99
N ILE A 53 -1.84 -1.73 20.19
CA ILE A 53 -1.72 -2.35 21.53
C ILE A 53 -0.37 -1.96 22.17
N PHE A 54 0.73 -2.01 21.41
CA PHE A 54 2.05 -1.59 21.88
C PHE A 54 2.10 -0.14 22.34
N TRP A 55 1.40 0.75 21.64
CA TRP A 55 1.26 2.13 22.06
C TRP A 55 0.54 2.23 23.41
N PHE A 56 -0.54 1.49 23.64
CA PHE A 56 -1.22 1.45 24.95
C PHE A 56 -0.33 0.88 26.07
N LEU A 57 0.57 -0.05 25.74
CA LEU A 57 1.60 -0.57 26.65
C LEU A 57 2.78 0.39 26.85
N LYS A 58 2.78 1.55 26.19
CA LYS A 58 3.85 2.57 26.18
C LYS A 58 5.18 2.08 25.62
N TRP A 59 5.15 1.05 24.77
CA TRP A 59 6.35 0.58 24.04
C TRP A 59 6.65 1.46 22.83
N GLU A 60 5.64 2.19 22.36
CA GLU A 60 5.76 3.26 21.38
C GLU A 60 5.16 4.55 21.97
N THR A 61 5.63 5.72 21.51
CA THR A 61 5.19 7.03 22.01
C THR A 61 4.97 8.01 20.88
N GLY A 62 4.20 9.07 21.14
CA GLY A 62 3.85 10.11 20.16
C GLY A 62 2.42 9.95 19.65
N ILE A 63 1.67 11.05 19.65
CA ILE A 63 0.28 11.05 19.18
C ILE A 63 0.19 10.86 17.67
N ASP A 64 1.19 11.35 16.93
CA ASP A 64 1.27 11.21 15.48
C ASP A 64 1.36 9.74 15.06
N ALA A 65 2.14 8.93 15.79
CA ALA A 65 2.26 7.49 15.57
C ALA A 65 0.94 6.76 15.87
N LEU A 66 0.23 7.13 16.94
CA LEU A 66 -1.08 6.55 17.24
C LEU A 66 -2.10 6.86 16.15
N LEU A 67 -2.20 8.13 15.74
CA LEU A 67 -3.13 8.55 14.69
C LEU A 67 -2.80 7.87 13.35
N HIS A 68 -1.51 7.70 13.06
CA HIS A 68 -1.03 6.94 11.90
C HIS A 68 -1.50 5.49 11.92
N HIS A 69 -1.28 4.77 13.03
CA HIS A 69 -1.69 3.37 13.15
C HIS A 69 -3.22 3.22 13.18
N ILE A 70 -3.97 4.13 13.81
CA ILE A 70 -5.43 4.13 13.73
C ILE A 70 -5.89 4.32 12.28
N GLY A 71 -5.30 5.26 11.55
CA GLY A 71 -5.60 5.48 10.14
C GLY A 71 -5.34 4.24 9.28
N PHE A 72 -4.20 3.58 9.49
CA PHE A 72 -3.87 2.34 8.79
C PHE A 72 -4.72 1.15 9.22
N PHE A 73 -5.14 1.07 10.49
CA PHE A 73 -6.06 0.04 10.95
C PHE A 73 -7.42 0.19 10.28
N LEU A 74 -7.98 1.41 10.24
CA LEU A 74 -9.22 1.70 9.53
C LEU A 74 -9.10 1.42 8.03
N ALA A 75 -7.97 1.77 7.41
CA ALA A 75 -7.69 1.42 6.02
C ALA A 75 -7.61 -0.10 5.81
N GLY A 76 -6.97 -0.85 6.71
CA GLY A 76 -6.90 -2.31 6.67
C GLY A 76 -8.27 -2.98 6.78
N VAL A 77 -9.10 -2.55 7.73
CA VAL A 77 -10.50 -3.00 7.86
C VAL A 77 -11.28 -2.66 6.60
N LEU A 78 -11.08 -1.47 6.04
CA LEU A 78 -11.73 -1.07 4.80
C LEU A 78 -11.28 -1.93 3.61
N ILE A 79 -9.98 -2.25 3.49
CA ILE A 79 -9.42 -3.15 2.48
C ILE A 79 -10.09 -4.53 2.54
N LEU A 80 -10.25 -5.10 3.73
CA LEU A 80 -10.93 -6.39 3.90
C LEU A 80 -12.40 -6.33 3.46
N ASN A 81 -13.08 -5.21 3.71
CA ASN A 81 -14.45 -4.98 3.25
C ASN A 81 -14.54 -4.61 1.76
N LEU A 82 -13.43 -4.20 1.15
CA LEU A 82 -13.28 -3.78 -0.24
C LEU A 82 -12.43 -4.77 -1.03
N ALA A 83 -12.42 -6.06 -0.66
CA ALA A 83 -11.75 -7.11 -1.43
C ALA A 83 -12.18 -7.13 -2.92
N VAL A 84 -13.31 -6.50 -3.25
CA VAL A 84 -13.80 -6.24 -4.61
C VAL A 84 -12.89 -5.28 -5.43
N TYR A 85 -11.98 -4.54 -4.79
CA TYR A 85 -10.99 -3.67 -5.43
C TYR A 85 -9.55 -4.18 -5.19
N PRO A 86 -9.18 -5.37 -5.71
CA PRO A 86 -7.93 -6.05 -5.39
C PRO A 86 -6.69 -5.22 -5.78
N LYS A 87 -6.75 -4.43 -6.87
CA LYS A 87 -5.65 -3.53 -7.28
C LYS A 87 -5.38 -2.44 -6.24
N LEU A 88 -6.44 -1.81 -5.71
CA LEU A 88 -6.30 -0.76 -4.70
C LEU A 88 -5.78 -1.34 -3.39
N ALA A 89 -6.37 -2.45 -2.94
CA ALA A 89 -5.94 -3.19 -1.77
C ALA A 89 -4.46 -3.63 -1.83
N SER A 90 -4.08 -4.32 -2.91
CA SER A 90 -2.70 -4.78 -3.10
C SER A 90 -1.70 -3.62 -3.21
N SER A 91 -2.07 -2.52 -3.88
CA SER A 91 -1.20 -1.33 -3.94
C SER A 91 -0.97 -0.67 -2.58
N ALA A 92 -1.99 -0.64 -1.72
CA ALA A 92 -1.85 -0.16 -0.35
C ALA A 92 -0.94 -1.09 0.47
N MET A 93 -1.07 -2.40 0.28
CA MET A 93 -0.21 -3.41 0.90
C MET A 93 1.26 -3.31 0.44
N CYS A 94 1.51 -2.95 -0.82
CA CYS A 94 2.87 -2.73 -1.32
C CYS A 94 3.62 -1.63 -0.55
N MET A 95 2.91 -0.72 0.13
CA MET A 95 3.55 0.30 0.97
C MET A 95 4.38 -0.30 2.11
N GLU A 96 4.14 -1.55 2.50
CA GLU A 96 4.94 -2.23 3.53
C GLU A 96 6.35 -2.60 3.09
N VAL A 97 6.63 -2.63 1.78
CA VAL A 97 7.98 -2.89 1.26
C VAL A 97 8.97 -1.85 1.79
N SER A 98 8.55 -0.58 1.88
CA SER A 98 9.42 0.46 2.45
C SER A 98 9.55 0.36 3.98
N SER A 99 8.56 -0.22 4.68
CA SER A 99 8.57 -0.33 6.15
C SER A 99 9.76 -1.15 6.64
N ILE A 100 10.16 -2.20 5.91
CA ILE A 100 11.32 -3.05 6.24
C ILE A 100 12.60 -2.20 6.39
N PHE A 101 12.85 -1.31 5.43
CA PHE A 101 14.03 -0.45 5.43
C PHE A 101 13.95 0.60 6.54
N LEU A 102 12.77 1.15 6.81
CA LEU A 102 12.57 2.09 7.92
C LEU A 102 12.84 1.43 9.27
N SER A 103 12.27 0.24 9.53
CA SER A 103 12.50 -0.51 10.77
C SER A 103 13.97 -0.87 10.94
N THR A 104 14.63 -1.28 9.84
CA THR A 104 16.07 -1.58 9.83
C THR A 104 16.90 -0.34 10.20
N HIS A 105 16.59 0.81 9.61
CA HIS A 105 17.23 2.09 9.95
C HIS A 105 17.04 2.46 11.43
N LEU A 106 15.80 2.37 11.93
CA LEU A 106 15.48 2.71 13.32
C LEU A 106 16.20 1.80 14.31
N MET A 107 16.27 0.50 14.03
CA MET A 107 16.97 -0.49 14.84
C MET A 107 18.48 -0.22 14.89
N PHE A 108 19.14 -0.07 13.74
CA PHE A 108 20.59 0.14 13.72
C PHE A 108 21.01 1.51 14.27
N ARG A 109 20.15 2.53 14.20
CA ARG A 109 20.41 3.85 14.80
C ARG A 109 20.49 3.81 16.33
N GLN A 110 19.95 2.77 16.98
CA GLN A 110 20.00 2.61 18.43
C GLN A 110 21.29 1.93 18.92
N ILE A 111 22.12 1.41 18.00
CA ILE A 111 23.33 0.65 18.33
C ILE A 111 24.56 1.49 17.98
N ASP A 112 25.45 1.68 18.95
CA ASP A 112 26.71 2.40 18.74
C ASP A 112 27.67 1.62 17.81
N GLY A 113 28.37 2.33 16.93
CA GLY A 113 29.46 1.78 16.11
C GLY A 113 29.43 2.21 14.64
N LYS A 114 30.62 2.25 14.02
CA LYS A 114 30.79 2.70 12.62
C LYS A 114 30.01 1.84 11.63
N LEU A 115 30.00 0.52 11.82
CA LEU A 115 29.27 -0.41 10.95
C LEU A 115 27.75 -0.22 11.07
N CYS A 116 27.22 -0.11 12.30
CA CYS A 116 25.80 0.14 12.55
C CYS A 116 25.34 1.47 11.96
N ALA A 117 26.16 2.53 12.08
CA ALA A 117 25.89 3.82 11.43
C ALA A 117 25.81 3.66 9.90
N LEU A 118 26.77 2.98 9.28
CA LEU A 118 26.75 2.72 7.83
C LEU A 118 25.52 1.93 7.40
N LEU A 119 25.16 0.85 8.12
CA LEU A 119 23.96 0.06 7.83
C LEU A 119 22.68 0.88 7.98
N SER A 120 22.61 1.74 9.00
CA SER A 120 21.51 2.66 9.23
C SER A 120 21.35 3.66 8.09
N ASP A 121 22.44 4.24 7.59
CA ASP A 121 22.43 5.20 6.48
C ASP A 121 22.02 4.53 5.15
N VAL A 122 22.56 3.34 4.88
CA VAL A 122 22.18 2.54 3.70
C VAL A 122 20.69 2.17 3.76
N ALA A 123 20.20 1.71 4.91
CA ALA A 123 18.78 1.42 5.10
C ALA A 123 17.90 2.66 4.91
N ALA A 124 18.32 3.83 5.40
CA ALA A 124 17.62 5.09 5.17
C ALA A 124 17.56 5.47 3.68
N ALA A 125 18.62 5.22 2.92
CA ALA A 125 18.65 5.47 1.47
C ALA A 125 17.66 4.55 0.72
N PHE A 126 17.65 3.25 1.03
CA PHE A 126 16.68 2.31 0.46
C PHE A 126 15.25 2.64 0.88
N PHE A 127 15.03 3.06 2.13
CA PHE A 127 13.73 3.56 2.57
C PHE A 127 13.29 4.75 1.73
N ALA A 128 14.14 5.77 1.53
CA ALA A 128 13.78 6.94 0.73
C ALA A 128 13.44 6.56 -0.72
N LEU A 129 14.23 5.69 -1.34
CA LEU A 129 13.99 5.22 -2.70
C LEU A 129 12.66 4.45 -2.83
N THR A 130 12.41 3.49 -1.94
CA THR A 130 11.19 2.68 -1.96
C THR A 130 9.96 3.49 -1.56
N PHE A 131 10.09 4.44 -0.63
CA PHE A 131 9.02 5.37 -0.26
C PHE A 131 8.58 6.19 -1.47
N LEU A 132 9.51 6.81 -2.19
CA LEU A 132 9.17 7.64 -3.36
C LEU A 132 8.59 6.80 -4.50
N THR A 133 9.22 5.68 -4.84
CA THR A 133 8.78 4.86 -5.98
C THR A 133 7.47 4.12 -5.69
N ILE A 134 7.36 3.47 -4.53
CA ILE A 134 6.21 2.61 -4.21
C ILE A 134 5.07 3.42 -3.59
N ARG A 135 5.33 4.25 -2.56
CA ARG A 135 4.26 4.95 -1.84
C ARG A 135 3.78 6.22 -2.53
N ILE A 136 4.67 6.94 -3.22
CA ILE A 136 4.28 8.17 -3.90
C ILE A 136 3.83 7.91 -5.32
N LEU A 137 4.69 7.29 -6.14
CA LEU A 137 4.39 7.11 -7.56
C LEU A 137 3.41 5.96 -7.81
N TRP A 138 3.75 4.74 -7.38
CA TRP A 138 2.92 3.57 -7.67
C TRP A 138 1.56 3.62 -6.97
N PHE A 139 1.54 3.80 -5.65
CA PHE A 139 0.28 3.92 -4.90
C PHE A 139 -0.52 5.14 -5.34
N GLY A 140 0.13 6.28 -5.63
CA GLY A 140 -0.53 7.46 -6.18
C GLY A 140 -1.21 7.20 -7.52
N TYR A 141 -0.52 6.49 -8.43
CA TYR A 141 -1.11 6.04 -9.68
C TYR A 141 -2.35 5.17 -9.44
N CYS A 142 -2.28 4.18 -8.54
CA CYS A 142 -3.43 3.33 -8.22
C CYS A 142 -4.62 4.10 -7.62
N VAL A 143 -4.37 5.11 -6.78
CA VAL A 143 -5.40 5.97 -6.21
C VAL A 143 -6.06 6.83 -7.28
N VAL A 144 -5.26 7.48 -8.14
CA VAL A 144 -5.79 8.32 -9.24
C VAL A 144 -6.56 7.47 -10.24
N ASP A 145 -6.05 6.29 -10.60
CA ASP A 145 -6.72 5.32 -11.48
C ASP A 145 -8.05 4.86 -10.89
N PHE A 146 -8.08 4.54 -9.58
CA PHE A 146 -9.33 4.19 -8.89
C PHE A 146 -10.34 5.34 -8.88
N ILE A 147 -9.91 6.57 -8.58
CA ILE A 147 -10.77 7.75 -8.59
C ILE A 147 -11.30 7.99 -10.02
N TYR A 148 -10.44 7.94 -11.03
CA TYR A 148 -10.84 8.10 -12.42
C TYR A 148 -11.96 7.13 -12.80
N HIS A 149 -11.79 5.83 -12.53
CA HIS A 149 -12.83 4.82 -12.84
C HIS A 149 -14.06 4.99 -11.95
N ALA A 150 -13.91 5.29 -10.66
CA ALA A 150 -15.06 5.48 -9.78
C ALA A 150 -15.98 6.65 -10.20
N TRP A 151 -15.43 7.68 -10.88
CA TRP A 151 -16.17 8.89 -11.26
C TRP A 151 -16.52 9.00 -12.75
N MET A 152 -15.61 8.64 -13.66
CA MET A 152 -15.76 8.87 -15.11
C MET A 152 -16.30 7.64 -15.85
N GLU A 153 -15.99 6.45 -15.36
CA GLU A 153 -16.39 5.18 -15.97
C GLU A 153 -16.90 4.25 -14.87
N PRO A 154 -18.11 4.49 -14.32
CA PRO A 154 -18.61 3.77 -13.15
C PRO A 154 -18.90 2.30 -13.47
N GLU A 155 -17.84 1.52 -13.66
CA GLU A 155 -17.78 0.07 -13.56
C GLU A 155 -17.67 -0.31 -12.08
N ILE A 156 -18.49 0.35 -11.24
CA ILE A 156 -18.59 -0.01 -9.83
C ILE A 156 -19.21 -1.41 -9.81
N PRO A 157 -18.53 -2.40 -9.21
CA PRO A 157 -19.08 -3.73 -9.07
C PRO A 157 -20.51 -3.64 -8.51
N GLN A 158 -21.49 -4.28 -9.14
CA GLN A 158 -22.91 -4.09 -8.81
C GLN A 158 -23.26 -4.41 -7.34
N ASN A 159 -22.40 -5.19 -6.68
CA ASN A 159 -22.47 -5.54 -5.26
C ASN A 159 -21.86 -4.49 -4.32
N VAL A 160 -21.21 -3.45 -4.84
CA VAL A 160 -20.61 -2.35 -4.07
C VAL A 160 -21.46 -1.10 -4.25
N GLY A 161 -22.16 -0.68 -3.19
CA GLY A 161 -22.90 0.59 -3.22
C GLY A 161 -21.97 1.78 -3.44
N VAL A 162 -22.44 2.79 -4.19
CA VAL A 162 -21.70 4.03 -4.51
C VAL A 162 -21.06 4.67 -3.28
N THR A 163 -21.78 4.70 -2.15
CA THR A 163 -21.28 5.23 -0.87
C THR A 163 -19.96 4.59 -0.44
N LYS A 164 -19.82 3.26 -0.58
CA LYS A 164 -18.58 2.55 -0.21
C LYS A 164 -17.42 2.96 -1.11
N SER A 165 -17.67 3.10 -2.41
CA SER A 165 -16.65 3.56 -3.38
C SER A 165 -16.21 4.99 -3.11
N VAL A 166 -17.13 5.89 -2.76
CA VAL A 166 -16.81 7.28 -2.38
C VAL A 166 -15.99 7.33 -1.09
N ILE A 167 -16.37 6.54 -0.07
CA ILE A 167 -15.60 6.43 1.17
C ILE A 167 -14.20 5.89 0.89
N ALA A 168 -14.07 4.87 0.05
CA ALA A 168 -12.78 4.33 -0.37
C ALA A 168 -11.92 5.42 -1.04
N ALA A 169 -12.47 6.11 -2.03
CA ALA A 169 -11.77 7.17 -2.75
C ALA A 169 -11.27 8.26 -1.79
N ALA A 170 -12.11 8.67 -0.82
CA ALA A 170 -11.74 9.65 0.18
C ALA A 170 -10.62 9.14 1.09
N VAL A 171 -10.74 7.93 1.65
CA VAL A 171 -9.77 7.37 2.60
C VAL A 171 -8.40 7.16 1.94
N PHE A 172 -8.34 6.51 0.77
CA PHE A 172 -7.08 6.28 0.08
C PHE A 172 -6.49 7.55 -0.51
N GLY A 173 -7.35 8.47 -0.99
CA GLY A 173 -6.93 9.80 -1.45
C GLY A 173 -6.27 10.63 -0.34
N LEU A 174 -6.91 10.70 0.83
CA LEU A 174 -6.33 11.36 2.01
C LEU A 174 -5.04 10.67 2.47
N GLY A 175 -5.00 9.34 2.44
CA GLY A 175 -3.81 8.56 2.73
C GLY A 175 -2.65 8.94 1.80
N TRP A 176 -2.88 9.06 0.49
CA TRP A 176 -1.85 9.47 -0.47
C TRP A 176 -1.40 10.93 -0.28
N ILE A 177 -2.33 11.85 -0.02
CA ILE A 177 -1.99 13.26 0.30
C ILE A 177 -1.07 13.33 1.52
N LEU A 178 -1.35 12.53 2.55
CA LEU A 178 -0.51 12.47 3.74
C LEU A 178 0.89 11.92 3.42
N GLN A 179 1.00 10.93 2.53
CA GLN A 179 2.30 10.43 2.06
C GLN A 179 3.07 11.52 1.29
N LEU A 180 2.40 12.33 0.46
CA LEU A 180 3.02 13.48 -0.22
C LEU A 180 3.57 14.51 0.78
N TYR A 181 2.83 14.79 1.85
CA TYR A 181 3.32 15.65 2.93
C TYR A 181 4.60 15.08 3.57
N TRP A 182 4.63 13.79 3.89
CA TRP A 182 5.83 13.14 4.45
C TRP A 182 6.98 13.02 3.46
N SER A 183 6.71 12.96 2.15
CA SER A 183 7.75 12.91 1.12
C SER A 183 8.71 14.10 1.22
N GLN A 184 8.22 15.28 1.61
CA GLN A 184 9.06 16.46 1.83
C GLN A 184 10.08 16.23 2.95
N LEU A 185 9.67 15.57 4.03
CA LEU A 185 10.55 15.20 5.14
C LEU A 185 11.57 14.14 4.73
N VAL A 186 11.15 13.14 3.95
CA VAL A 186 12.04 12.08 3.45
C VAL A 186 13.09 12.66 2.51
N VAL A 187 12.67 13.48 1.54
CA VAL A 187 13.56 14.10 0.55
C VAL A 187 14.53 15.08 1.21
N SER A 188 14.07 15.91 2.15
CA SER A 188 14.95 16.85 2.85
C SER A 188 16.02 16.13 3.69
N LYS A 189 15.66 15.04 4.38
CA LYS A 189 16.62 14.20 5.11
C LYS A 189 17.59 13.47 4.17
N ALA A 190 17.09 12.88 3.09
CA ALA A 190 17.92 12.21 2.10
C ALA A 190 18.91 13.17 1.43
N ALA A 191 18.47 14.37 1.06
CA ALA A 191 19.32 15.41 0.49
C ALA A 191 20.40 15.89 1.47
N LYS A 192 20.06 16.05 2.75
CA LYS A 192 21.04 16.39 3.79
C LYS A 192 22.09 15.29 3.97
N ALA A 193 21.66 14.03 4.02
CA ALA A 193 22.56 12.88 4.11
C ALA A 193 23.49 12.79 2.88
N ALA A 194 22.95 12.93 1.68
CA ALA A 194 23.74 12.91 0.44
C ALA A 194 24.79 14.03 0.40
N LYS A 195 24.44 15.26 0.82
CA LYS A 195 25.40 16.36 0.92
C LYS A 195 26.53 16.07 1.89
N ALA A 196 26.22 15.49 3.05
CA ALA A 196 27.22 15.12 4.04
C ALA A 196 28.18 14.04 3.50
N MET A 197 27.67 13.04 2.78
CA MET A 197 28.49 12.00 2.14
C MET A 197 29.43 12.55 1.06
N LEU A 198 29.01 13.61 0.37
CA LEU A 198 29.82 14.29 -0.65
C LEU A 198 30.82 15.31 -0.06
N GLY A 199 30.85 15.50 1.27
CA GLY A 199 31.69 16.52 1.91
C GLY A 199 31.29 17.96 1.58
N LEU A 200 30.02 18.19 1.21
CA LEU A 200 29.48 19.50 0.83
C LEU A 200 28.86 20.26 2.02
N THR A 201 29.18 19.88 3.25
CA THR A 201 28.57 20.37 4.50
C THR A 201 29.59 20.95 5.45
#